data_AF-D8FY33-F1
#
_entry.id   AF-D8FY33-F1
#
_cell.length_a   1.000
_cell.length_b   1.000
_cell.length_c   1.000
_cell.angle_alpha   90.00
_cell.angle_beta   90.00
_cell.angle_gamma   90.00
#
_symmetry.space_group_name_H-M   'P 1'
#
loop_
_entity.id
_entity.type
_entity.pdbx_description
1 polymer ?
#
loop_
_entity_poly.entity_id
_entity_poly.type
_entity_poly.pdbx_seq_one_letter_code
_entity_poly.pdbx_strand_id
1 'polypeptide(L)'
;MYYLLINNKNQELKELFPEGIPSFGPTPDDFIEIYDELSYELIDIQPAFRVNVKGLTTQQELRLFNLYAANADDPQMIVDSFQLLEHGWVTIPVEEVESVLWREGERVFAFGGDLSAAIAN
;
A
#
# COMPACT_ATOMS: atom_id res chain seq x y z
N MET A 1 13.52 6.77 6.09
CA MET A 1 12.53 5.70 5.84
C MET A 1 12.52 5.40 4.35
N TYR A 2 12.32 4.14 3.95
CA TYR A 2 12.28 3.77 2.54
C TYR A 2 10.86 3.91 1.98
N TYR A 3 10.76 4.36 0.75
CA TYR A 3 9.50 4.52 0.01
C TYR A 3 9.61 3.84 -1.35
N LEU A 4 8.58 3.07 -1.71
CA LEU A 4 8.42 2.44 -3.01
C LEU A 4 7.70 3.42 -3.94
N LEU A 5 8.33 3.82 -5.03
CA LEU A 5 7.65 4.50 -6.13
C LEU A 5 7.06 3.44 -7.06
N ILE A 6 5.75 3.53 -7.30
CA ILE A 6 5.00 2.56 -8.09
C ILE A 6 5.00 2.99 -9.56
N ASN A 7 5.23 2.04 -10.45
CA ASN A 7 5.25 2.29 -11.89
C ASN A 7 3.83 2.27 -12.48
N ASN A 8 3.71 2.41 -13.80
CA ASN A 8 2.41 2.53 -14.47
C ASN A 8 1.67 1.19 -14.65
N LYS A 9 2.23 0.05 -14.21
CA LYS A 9 1.49 -1.23 -14.21
C LYS A 9 0.40 -1.26 -13.15
N ASN A 10 0.56 -0.50 -12.06
CA ASN A 10 -0.40 -0.40 -10.98
C ASN A 10 -0.84 1.04 -10.77
N GLN A 11 -1.67 1.52 -11.69
CA GLN A 11 -2.09 2.92 -11.76
C GLN A 11 -2.91 3.35 -10.53
N GLU A 12 -3.78 2.48 -10.04
CA GLU A 12 -4.60 2.74 -8.85
C GLU A 12 -3.75 3.01 -7.61
N LEU A 13 -2.75 2.15 -7.35
CA LEU A 13 -1.84 2.32 -6.23
C LEU A 13 -0.93 3.55 -6.40
N LYS A 14 -0.54 3.87 -7.64
CA LYS A 14 0.22 5.07 -7.97
C LYS A 14 -0.57 6.36 -7.74
N GLU A 15 -1.87 6.36 -8.04
CA GLU A 15 -2.78 7.48 -7.79
C GLU A 15 -3.02 7.67 -6.29
N LEU A 16 -3.14 6.58 -5.53
CA LEU A 16 -3.28 6.58 -4.07
C LEU A 16 -2.00 7.05 -3.35
N PHE A 17 -0.82 6.69 -3.88
CA PHE A 17 0.47 6.98 -3.25
C PHE A 17 1.43 7.69 -4.21
N PRO A 18 1.13 8.93 -4.65
CA PRO A 18 1.93 9.65 -5.63
C PRO A 18 3.34 9.99 -5.11
N GLU A 19 3.49 10.07 -3.79
CA GLU A 19 4.78 10.28 -3.14
C GLU A 19 5.50 8.97 -2.80
N GLY A 20 4.89 7.82 -3.07
CA GLY A 20 5.41 6.49 -2.77
C GLY A 20 4.87 5.89 -1.48
N ILE A 21 4.99 4.56 -1.38
CA ILE A 21 4.47 3.76 -0.28
C ILE A 21 5.60 3.45 0.72
N PRO A 22 5.41 3.74 2.02
CA PRO A 22 6.24 3.23 3.10
C PRO A 22 6.66 1.75 2.94
N SER A 23 7.95 1.46 2.98
CA SER A 23 8.45 0.07 3.10
C SER A 23 9.34 -0.13 4.32
N PHE A 24 9.49 -1.40 4.71
CA PHE A 24 10.36 -1.81 5.81
C PHE A 24 11.85 -1.71 5.48
N GLY A 25 12.21 -1.77 4.19
CA GLY A 25 13.60 -1.83 3.77
C GLY A 25 13.81 -1.52 2.29
N PRO A 26 15.10 -1.46 1.87
CA PRO A 26 15.47 -1.15 0.49
C PRO A 26 15.26 -2.32 -0.48
N THR A 27 15.02 -3.52 0.05
CA THR A 27 14.93 -4.77 -0.71
C THR A 27 13.61 -5.48 -0.44
N PRO A 28 13.13 -6.30 -1.38
CA PRO A 28 11.97 -7.17 -1.17
C PRO A 28 12.16 -8.06 0.06
N ASP A 29 11.09 -8.28 0.80
CA ASP A 29 11.05 -9.06 2.04
C ASP A 29 10.02 -10.20 2.00
N ASP A 30 9.36 -10.40 0.86
CA ASP A 30 8.33 -11.40 0.64
C ASP A 30 8.39 -12.00 -0.78
N PHE A 31 7.52 -12.97 -1.05
CA PHE A 31 7.35 -13.58 -2.36
C PHE A 31 5.88 -13.71 -2.73
N ILE A 32 5.58 -13.62 -4.03
CA ILE A 32 4.27 -13.96 -4.59
C ILE A 32 4.37 -15.16 -5.50
N GLU A 33 3.36 -16.01 -5.44
CA GLU A 33 3.20 -17.17 -6.32
C GLU A 33 2.31 -16.76 -7.50
N ILE A 34 2.76 -17.05 -8.72
CA ILE A 34 2.04 -16.77 -9.95
C ILE A 34 1.49 -18.08 -10.48
N TYR A 35 0.17 -18.14 -10.60
CA TYR A 35 -0.56 -19.31 -11.08
C TYR A 35 -1.11 -19.06 -12.48
N ASP A 36 -1.18 -20.12 -13.28
CA ASP A 36 -1.90 -20.11 -14.55
C ASP A 36 -3.41 -19.97 -14.28
N GLU A 37 -4.07 -18.99 -14.90
CA GLU A 37 -5.50 -18.73 -14.68
C GLU A 37 -6.42 -19.87 -15.15
N LEU A 38 -5.96 -20.70 -16.10
CA LEU A 38 -6.75 -21.78 -16.69
C LEU A 38 -6.48 -23.12 -16.00
N SER A 39 -5.22 -23.44 -15.73
CA SER A 39 -4.84 -24.73 -15.12
C SER A 39 -4.69 -24.69 -13.60
N TYR A 40 -4.61 -23.49 -12.99
CA TYR A 40 -4.26 -23.29 -11.58
C TYR A 40 -2.92 -23.92 -11.18
N GLU A 41 -2.05 -24.19 -12.15
CA GLU A 41 -0.71 -24.69 -11.90
C GLU A 41 0.22 -23.52 -11.57
N LEU A 42 1.16 -23.75 -10.64
CA LEU A 42 2.18 -22.77 -10.30
C LEU A 42 3.13 -22.58 -11.48
N ILE A 43 3.18 -21.35 -12.01
CA ILE A 43 4.08 -20.98 -13.11
C ILE A 43 5.41 -20.46 -12.56
N ASP A 44 5.34 -19.56 -11.57
CA ASP A 44 6.51 -18.80 -11.12
C ASP A 44 6.38 -18.33 -9.68
N ILE A 45 7.51 -17.96 -9.06
CA ILE A 45 7.57 -17.31 -7.75
C ILE A 45 8.45 -16.07 -7.88
N GLN A 46 7.89 -14.91 -7.58
CA GLN A 46 8.58 -13.63 -7.75
C GLN A 46 8.79 -12.91 -6.41
N PRO A 47 9.92 -12.20 -6.24
CA PRO A 47 10.14 -11.38 -5.06
C PRO A 47 9.15 -10.20 -5.03
N ALA A 48 8.69 -9.86 -3.82
CA ALA A 48 7.71 -8.82 -3.57
C ALA A 48 8.03 -8.03 -2.30
N PHE A 49 7.53 -6.80 -2.25
CA PHE A 49 7.56 -5.97 -1.05
C PHE A 49 6.26 -6.13 -0.28
N ARG A 50 6.36 -6.37 1.02
CA ARG A 50 5.19 -6.30 1.91
C ARG A 50 5.03 -4.87 2.43
N VAL A 51 3.87 -4.27 2.19
CA VAL A 51 3.56 -2.90 2.65
C VAL A 51 2.27 -2.85 3.45
N ASN A 52 2.23 -1.93 4.41
CA ASN A 52 1.02 -1.63 5.16
C ASN A 52 0.39 -0.33 4.64
N VAL A 53 -0.61 -0.47 3.78
CA VAL A 53 -1.32 0.66 3.16
C VAL A 53 -2.30 1.34 4.13
N LYS A 54 -2.68 0.67 5.23
CA LYS A 54 -3.47 1.24 6.33
C LYS A 54 -2.65 2.17 7.24
N GLY A 55 -1.33 2.22 7.07
CA GLY A 55 -0.42 3.01 7.88
C GLY A 55 -0.33 4.50 7.51
N LEU A 56 -1.21 5.02 6.64
CA LEU A 56 -1.21 6.44 6.28
C LEU A 56 -1.38 7.32 7.52
N THR A 57 -0.67 8.45 7.56
CA THR A 57 -0.92 9.46 8.60
C THR A 57 -2.26 10.15 8.35
N THR A 58 -2.91 10.67 9.39
CA THR A 58 -4.18 11.42 9.24
C THR A 58 -4.09 12.58 8.24
N GLN A 59 -2.92 13.23 8.13
CA GLN A 59 -2.71 14.28 7.12
C GLN A 59 -2.66 13.72 5.70
N GLN A 60 -2.06 12.55 5.50
CA GLN A 60 -2.04 11.85 4.20
C GLN A 60 -3.43 11.38 3.82
N GLU A 61 -4.19 10.80 4.76
CA GLU A 61 -5.59 10.39 4.55
C GLU A 61 -6.48 11.59 4.18
N LEU A 62 -6.37 12.71 4.90
CA LEU A 62 -7.12 13.94 4.60
C LEU A 62 -6.74 14.54 3.25
N ARG A 63 -5.46 14.50 2.88
CA ARG A 63 -5.00 14.97 1.57
C ARG A 63 -5.54 14.09 0.44
N LEU A 64 -5.53 12.77 0.63
CA LEU A 64 -6.13 11.80 -0.27
C LEU A 64 -7.63 12.03 -0.42
N PHE A 65 -8.33 12.20 0.69
CA PHE A 65 -9.77 12.45 0.68
C PHE A 65 -10.10 13.73 -0.09
N ASN A 66 -9.37 14.82 0.16
CA ASN A 66 -9.56 16.06 -0.57
C ASN A 66 -9.25 15.93 -2.07
N LEU A 67 -8.25 15.12 -2.45
CA LEU A 67 -7.92 14.86 -3.85
C LEU A 67 -9.06 14.12 -4.55
N TYR A 68 -9.59 13.06 -3.93
CA TYR A 68 -10.70 12.31 -4.50
C TYR A 68 -11.99 13.12 -4.52
N ALA A 69 -12.32 13.84 -3.44
CA ALA A 69 -13.50 14.71 -3.38
C ALA A 69 -13.46 15.86 -4.40
N ALA A 70 -12.26 16.30 -4.82
CA ALA A 70 -12.11 17.34 -5.83
C ALA A 70 -12.20 16.82 -7.27
N ASN A 71 -11.92 15.53 -7.50
CA ASN A 71 -11.84 14.94 -8.84
C ASN A 71 -13.01 13.98 -9.15
N ALA A 72 -13.67 13.44 -8.14
CA ALA A 72 -14.80 12.53 -8.29
C ALA A 72 -16.13 13.28 -8.09
N ASP A 73 -17.01 13.19 -9.07
CA ASP A 73 -18.41 13.64 -8.96
C ASP A 73 -19.30 12.61 -8.22
N ASP A 74 -18.74 11.46 -7.82
CA ASP A 74 -19.45 10.38 -7.15
C ASP A 74 -18.88 10.09 -5.74
N PRO A 75 -19.64 10.35 -4.67
CA PRO A 75 -19.26 9.99 -3.30
C PRO A 75 -18.98 8.50 -3.09
N GLN A 76 -19.64 7.61 -3.84
CA GLN A 76 -19.42 6.16 -3.70
C GLN A 76 -18.02 5.78 -4.19
N MET A 77 -17.54 6.40 -5.27
CA MET A 77 -16.18 6.20 -5.78
C MET A 77 -15.12 6.61 -4.75
N ILE A 78 -15.38 7.68 -3.97
CA ILE A 78 -14.49 8.08 -2.87
C ILE A 78 -14.49 6.99 -1.80
N VAL A 79 -15.65 6.46 -1.40
CA VAL A 79 -15.73 5.37 -0.41
C VAL A 79 -14.98 4.14 -0.90
N ASP A 80 -15.20 3.73 -2.15
CA ASP A 80 -14.57 2.55 -2.75
C ASP A 80 -13.05 2.72 -2.88
N SER A 81 -12.55 3.93 -3.18
CA SER A 81 -11.11 4.22 -3.25
C SER A 81 -10.40 4.03 -1.90
N PHE A 82 -11.14 4.16 -0.79
CA PHE A 82 -10.61 3.94 0.57
C PHE A 82 -10.77 2.49 1.04
N GLN A 83 -11.54 1.63 0.35
CA GLN A 83 -11.65 0.21 0.70
C GLN A 83 -10.30 -0.51 0.59
N LEU A 84 -9.43 -0.08 -0.33
CA LEU A 84 -8.06 -0.59 -0.43
C LEU A 84 -7.24 -0.33 0.85
N LEU A 85 -7.54 0.73 1.59
CA LEU A 85 -6.89 1.02 2.87
C LEU A 85 -7.39 0.09 4.00
N GLU A 86 -8.57 -0.53 3.84
CA GLU A 86 -9.12 -1.48 4.82
C GLU A 86 -8.37 -2.82 4.81
N HIS A 87 -7.72 -3.16 3.69
CA HIS A 87 -7.06 -4.45 3.48
C HIS A 87 -5.79 -4.59 4.35
N GLY A 88 -5.26 -3.49 4.89
CA GLY A 88 -4.14 -3.50 5.82
C GLY A 88 -2.81 -3.77 5.13
N TRP A 89 -2.61 -5.00 4.67
CA TRP A 89 -1.35 -5.49 4.11
C TRP A 89 -1.51 -5.85 2.63
N VAL A 90 -0.61 -5.34 1.80
CA VAL A 90 -0.56 -5.63 0.37
C VAL A 90 0.86 -6.07 0.00
N THR A 91 0.97 -7.06 -0.90
CA THR A 91 2.23 -7.47 -1.51
C THR A 91 2.37 -6.83 -2.89
N ILE A 92 3.47 -6.12 -3.12
CA ILE A 92 3.75 -5.43 -4.37
C ILE A 92 4.90 -6.15 -5.08
N PRO A 93 4.69 -6.76 -6.26
CA PRO A 93 5.75 -7.38 -7.03
C PRO A 93 6.86 -6.39 -7.38
N VAL A 94 8.12 -6.84 -7.42
CA VAL A 94 9.25 -5.98 -7.80
C VAL A 94 9.04 -5.32 -9.16
N GLU A 95 8.38 -6.02 -10.09
CA GLU A 95 8.11 -5.49 -11.42
C GLU A 95 7.09 -4.34 -11.47
N GLU A 96 6.36 -4.08 -10.39
CA GLU A 96 5.46 -2.93 -10.23
C GLU A 96 6.15 -1.74 -9.53
N VAL A 97 7.39 -1.93 -9.06
CA VAL A 97 8.18 -0.89 -8.39
C VAL A 97 9.09 -0.20 -9.41
N GLU A 98 8.96 1.12 -9.55
CA GLU A 98 9.82 1.97 -10.37
C GLU A 98 11.17 2.22 -9.71
N SER A 99 11.17 2.60 -8.43
CA SER A 99 12.38 2.81 -7.64
C SER A 99 12.11 2.78 -6.14
N VAL A 100 13.16 2.56 -5.35
CA VAL A 100 13.10 2.64 -3.89
C VAL A 100 13.95 3.82 -3.42
N LEU A 101 13.35 4.76 -2.71
CA LEU A 101 13.99 5.99 -2.29
C LEU A 101 14.08 6.07 -0.76
N TRP A 102 15.22 6.53 -0.26
CA TRP A 102 15.34 6.90 1.14
C TRP A 102 14.93 8.36 1.32
N ARG A 103 14.08 8.63 2.32
CA ARG A 103 13.69 9.98 2.73
C ARG A 103 13.94 10.19 4.22
N GLU A 104 14.44 11.38 4.54
CA GLU A 104 14.62 11.85 5.91
C GLU A 104 13.34 12.58 6.35
N GLY A 105 12.65 12.07 7.37
CA GLY A 105 11.43 12.69 7.89
C GLY A 105 10.18 11.80 7.81
N GLU A 106 9.38 11.92 8.88
CA GLU A 106 8.15 11.20 9.23
C GLU A 106 8.25 9.68 9.44
N ARG A 107 8.16 9.27 10.71
CA ARG A 107 7.92 7.88 11.10
C ARG A 107 6.48 7.52 10.69
N VAL A 108 6.29 6.91 9.52
CA VAL A 108 4.96 6.44 9.08
C VAL A 108 4.55 5.12 9.78
N PHE A 109 5.35 4.64 10.73
CA PHE A 109 4.95 3.52 11.59
C PHE A 109 4.31 4.02 12.89
N ALA A 110 3.01 4.29 12.86
CA ALA A 110 2.23 4.39 14.10
C ALA A 110 1.87 2.97 14.58
N PHE A 111 2.85 2.25 15.14
CA PHE A 111 2.53 1.17 16.09
C PHE A 111 2.07 1.84 17.38
N GLY A 112 0.76 2.07 17.49
CA GLY A 112 0.16 2.74 18.64
C GLY A 112 -1.31 2.39 18.82
N GLY A 113 -1.71 1.17 18.47
CA GLY A 113 -2.96 0.58 18.94
C GLY A 113 -2.66 -0.20 20.21
N ASP A 114 -2.89 0.42 21.36
CA ASP A 114 -2.81 -0.20 22.67
C ASP A 114 -3.74 -1.43 22.74
N LEU A 115 -3.18 -2.65 22.68
CA LEU A 115 -3.93 -3.90 22.85
C LEU A 115 -4.19 -4.23 24.33
N SER A 116 -3.84 -3.35 25.27
CA SER A 116 -4.10 -3.59 26.71
C SER A 116 -5.58 -3.49 27.12
N ALA A 117 -6.49 -3.13 26.20
CA ALA A 117 -7.93 -3.10 26.45
C ALA A 117 -8.75 -4.22 25.78
N ALA A 118 -8.14 -5.11 24.98
CA ALA A 118 -8.87 -6.16 24.26
C ALA A 118 -8.92 -7.53 24.98
N ILE A 119 -8.29 -7.65 26.16
CA ILE A 119 -8.42 -8.84 27.02
C ILE A 119 -8.88 -8.40 28.41
N ALA A 120 -10.16 -8.05 28.49
CA ALA A 120 -10.93 -8.12 29.72
C ALA A 120 -12.25 -8.82 29.39
N ASN A 121 -12.22 -10.15 29.48
CA ASN A 121 -13.35 -11.00 29.88
C ASN A 121 -12.78 -12.31 30.42
#